data_AF-A0A934DV74-F1
#
_entry.id   AF-A0A934DV74-F1
#
_cell.length_a   1.000
_cell.length_b   1.000
_cell.length_c   1.000
_cell.angle_alpha   90.00
_cell.angle_beta   90.00
_cell.angle_gamma   90.00
#
_symmetry.space_group_name_H-M   'P 1'
#
loop_
_entity.id
_entity.type
_entity.pdbx_description
1 polymer ?
#
loop_
_entity_poly.entity_id
_entity_poly.type
_entity_poly.pdbx_seq_one_letter_code
_entity_poly.pdbx_strand_id
1 'polypeptide(L)'
;ELENVLTRAVVLAPGGVLLREYLPSHDGRLIASGPPAAPETLPTLDEVERQHVLRVLDATRGHKGRACQVLGISRPTLERKLRRYQPKA
;
A
#
# COMPACT_ATOMS: atom_id res chain seq x y z
N GLU A 1 15.04 8.69 -27.44
CA GLU A 1 14.90 8.07 -26.11
C GLU A 1 15.09 9.02 -24.92
N LEU A 2 16.29 9.55 -24.62
CA LEU A 2 16.49 10.43 -23.45
C LEU A 2 15.67 11.74 -23.52
N GLU A 3 15.58 12.33 -24.71
CA GLU A 3 14.79 13.53 -24.96
C GLU A 3 13.31 13.33 -24.63
N ASN A 4 12.71 12.23 -25.07
CA ASN A 4 11.31 11.89 -24.77
C ASN A 4 11.08 11.74 -23.26
N VAL A 5 12.04 11.18 -22.54
CA VAL A 5 11.99 11.04 -21.09
C VAL A 5 12.03 12.40 -20.39
N LEU A 6 12.95 13.27 -20.80
CA LEU A 6 13.09 14.61 -20.21
C LEU A 6 11.88 15.50 -20.52
N THR A 7 11.39 15.49 -21.76
CA THR A 7 10.18 16.25 -22.16
C THR A 7 8.99 15.85 -21.29
N ARG A 8 8.81 14.55 -21.06
CA ARG A 8 7.69 14.03 -20.24
C ARG A 8 7.87 14.34 -18.75
N ALA A 9 9.11 14.32 -18.25
CA ALA A 9 9.43 14.70 -16.87
C ALA A 9 9.19 16.21 -16.62
N VAL A 10 9.55 17.07 -17.58
CA VAL A 10 9.31 18.52 -17.52
C VAL A 10 7.82 18.84 -17.52
N VAL A 11 7.01 18.10 -18.28
CA VAL A 11 5.55 18.28 -18.29
C VAL A 11 4.91 17.90 -16.94
N LEU A 12 5.48 16.93 -16.23
CA LEU A 12 4.93 16.41 -14.97
C LEU A 12 5.42 17.16 -13.73
N ALA A 13 6.60 17.78 -13.79
CA ALA A 13 7.18 18.48 -12.66
C ALA A 13 6.48 19.82 -12.41
N PRO A 14 5.92 20.06 -11.22
CA PRO A 14 5.46 21.39 -10.84
C PRO A 14 6.67 22.28 -10.53
N GLY A 15 7.04 23.14 -11.48
CA GLY A 15 8.11 24.14 -11.32
C GLY A 15 9.43 23.79 -12.02
N GLY A 16 10.50 24.52 -11.69
CA GLY A 16 11.78 24.46 -12.41
C GLY A 16 12.76 23.36 -11.94
N VAL A 17 12.33 22.45 -11.06
CA VAL A 17 13.21 21.43 -10.48
C VAL A 17 12.66 20.03 -10.79
N LEU A 18 13.46 19.23 -11.49
CA LEU A 18 13.13 17.83 -11.76
C LEU A 18 13.58 16.94 -10.59
N LEU A 19 12.61 16.42 -9.85
CA LEU A 19 12.83 15.39 -8.85
C LEU A 19 12.80 13.99 -9.49
N ARG A 20 13.50 13.03 -8.86
CA ARG A 20 13.62 11.64 -9.32
C ARG A 20 12.26 10.97 -9.58
N GLU A 21 11.26 11.41 -8.85
CA GLU A 21 9.88 10.93 -8.94
C GLU A 21 9.19 11.25 -10.28
N TYR A 22 9.66 12.27 -11.00
CA TYR A 22 9.17 12.60 -12.36
C TYR A 22 9.91 11.85 -13.47
N LEU A 23 10.91 11.04 -13.12
CA LEU A 23 11.68 10.22 -14.07
C LEU A 23 11.15 8.77 -14.11
N PRO A 24 11.19 8.12 -15.28
CA PRO A 24 10.89 6.70 -15.38
C PRO A 24 11.92 5.87 -14.61
N SER A 25 11.44 4.82 -13.92
CA SER A 25 12.28 3.77 -13.38
C SER A 25 13.01 3.03 -14.52
N HIS A 26 14.01 2.23 -14.18
CA HIS A 26 14.86 1.51 -15.16
C HIS A 26 14.06 0.60 -16.11
N ASP A 27 12.82 0.27 -15.75
CA ASP A 27 11.89 -0.52 -16.56
C ASP A 27 10.96 0.32 -17.46
N GLY A 28 11.23 1.63 -17.60
CA GLY A 28 10.46 2.56 -18.42
C GLY A 28 9.10 2.98 -17.84
N ARG A 29 8.80 2.57 -16.60
CA ARG A 29 7.58 2.97 -15.89
C ARG A 29 7.82 4.24 -15.09
N LEU A 30 7.01 5.26 -15.30
CA LEU A 30 7.04 6.45 -14.44
C LEU A 30 6.82 6.04 -12.99
N ILE A 31 7.67 6.52 -12.08
CA ILE A 31 7.42 6.42 -10.65
C ILE A 31 6.19 7.28 -10.41
N ALA A 32 5.02 6.69 -10.23
CA ALA A 32 3.82 7.45 -9.95
C ALA A 32 3.96 8.11 -8.58
N SER A 33 4.39 9.38 -8.55
CA SER A 33 4.37 10.26 -7.38
C SER A 33 3.25 11.28 -7.51
N GLY A 34 2.05 10.80 -7.78
CA GLY A 34 0.87 11.49 -7.27
C GLY A 34 0.61 11.02 -5.84
N PRO A 35 -0.15 11.76 -5.00
CA PRO A 35 -0.87 11.11 -3.92
C PRO A 35 -1.56 9.87 -4.52
N PRO A 36 -1.54 8.69 -3.86
CA PRO A 36 -2.18 7.51 -4.42
C PRO A 36 -3.56 7.96 -4.88
N ALA A 37 -3.84 7.80 -6.18
CA ALA A 37 -5.13 8.19 -6.73
C ALA A 37 -6.17 7.66 -5.76
N ALA A 38 -6.90 8.57 -5.11
CA ALA A 38 -7.84 8.18 -4.07
C ALA A 38 -8.67 7.08 -4.70
N PRO A 39 -8.73 5.88 -4.09
CA PRO A 39 -9.41 4.78 -4.73
C PRO A 39 -10.81 5.28 -5.09
N GLU A 40 -11.25 5.03 -6.33
CA GLU A 40 -12.52 5.55 -6.88
C GLU A 40 -13.71 5.30 -5.92
N THR A 41 -13.55 4.31 -5.05
CA THR A 41 -14.34 4.07 -3.86
C THR A 41 -13.46 4.03 -2.60
N LEU A 42 -13.85 4.77 -1.56
CA LEU A 42 -13.23 4.64 -0.24
C LEU A 42 -13.51 3.23 0.31
N PRO A 43 -12.50 2.55 0.87
CA PRO A 43 -12.69 1.21 1.42
C PRO A 43 -13.65 1.26 2.61
N THR A 44 -14.45 0.22 2.73
CA THR A 44 -15.32 0.02 3.90
C THR A 44 -14.49 -0.22 5.16
N LEU A 45 -15.10 0.01 6.33
CA LEU A 45 -14.44 -0.26 7.60
C LEU A 45 -13.95 -1.72 7.71
N ASP A 46 -14.71 -2.69 7.17
CA ASP A 46 -14.32 -4.10 7.19
C ASP A 46 -13.09 -4.38 6.30
N GLU A 47 -12.96 -3.69 5.16
CA GLU A 47 -11.79 -3.81 4.28
C GLU A 47 -10.55 -3.16 4.88
N VAL A 48 -10.69 -1.99 5.49
CA VAL A 48 -9.61 -1.32 6.23
C VAL A 48 -9.14 -2.21 7.37
N GLU A 49 -10.08 -2.76 8.14
CA GLU A 49 -9.78 -3.66 9.23
C GLU A 49 -9.08 -4.94 8.74
N ARG A 50 -9.60 -5.57 7.67
CA ARG A 50 -8.98 -6.75 7.05
C ARG A 50 -7.54 -6.49 6.65
N GLN A 51 -7.30 -5.42 5.89
CA GLN A 51 -5.96 -5.05 5.44
C GLN A 51 -5.04 -4.75 6.61
N HIS A 52 -5.54 -4.12 7.66
CA HIS A 52 -4.74 -3.82 8.85
C HIS A 52 -4.36 -5.08 9.61
N VAL A 53 -5.31 -6.00 9.85
CA VAL A 53 -5.06 -7.30 10.51
C VAL A 53 -4.02 -8.12 9.74
N LEU A 54 -4.12 -8.18 8.41
CA LEU A 54 -3.16 -8.90 7.57
C LEU A 54 -1.77 -8.25 7.62
N ARG A 55 -1.68 -6.92 7.52
CA ARG A 55 -0.41 -6.19 7.64
C ARG A 55 0.29 -6.44 8.97
N VAL A 56 -0.45 -6.43 10.08
CA VAL A 56 0.12 -6.71 11.41
C VAL A 56 0.58 -8.17 11.53
N LEU A 57 -0.15 -9.12 10.94
CA LEU A 57 0.28 -10.52 10.93
C LEU A 57 1.57 -10.71 10.14
N ASP A 58 1.69 -10.07 8.98
CA ASP A 58 2.89 -10.12 8.17
C ASP A 58 4.09 -9.47 8.88
N ALA A 59 3.89 -8.28 9.46
CA ALA A 59 4.91 -7.58 10.26
C ALA A 59 5.37 -8.37 11.49
N THR A 60 4.48 -9.20 12.05
CA THR A 60 4.80 -10.10 13.16
C THR A 60 5.21 -11.51 12.72
N ARG A 61 5.43 -11.74 11.41
CA ARG A 61 5.81 -13.04 10.81
C ARG A 61 4.88 -14.19 11.23
N GLY A 62 3.58 -13.89 11.35
CA GLY A 62 2.56 -14.86 11.77
C GLY A 62 2.47 -15.11 13.28
N HIS A 63 3.23 -14.40 14.12
CA HIS A 63 3.14 -14.55 15.57
C HIS A 63 1.84 -13.94 16.13
N LYS A 64 0.79 -14.77 16.21
CA LYS A 64 -0.55 -14.39 16.67
C LYS A 64 -0.58 -13.64 18.01
N GLY A 65 0.27 -14.01 18.97
CA GLY A 65 0.35 -13.32 20.27
C GLY A 65 0.85 -11.87 20.15
N ARG A 66 1.91 -11.64 19.35
CA ARG A 66 2.42 -10.29 19.07
C ARG A 66 1.42 -9.50 18.22
N ALA A 67 0.76 -10.14 17.27
CA ALA A 67 -0.29 -9.51 16.48
C ALA A 67 -1.47 -9.04 17.37
N CYS A 68 -1.88 -9.83 18.35
CA CYS A 68 -2.92 -9.45 19.32
C CYS A 68 -2.51 -8.20 20.14
N GLN A 69 -1.25 -8.12 20.57
CA GLN A 69 -0.73 -6.96 21.31
C GLN A 69 -0.75 -5.69 20.46
N VAL A 70 -0.31 -5.78 19.20
CA VAL A 70 -0.28 -4.64 18.28
C VAL A 70 -1.70 -4.20 17.89
N LEU A 71 -2.61 -5.15 17.67
CA LEU A 71 -4.02 -4.86 17.32
C LEU A 71 -4.87 -4.48 18.53
N GLY A 72 -4.38 -4.68 19.76
CA GLY A 72 -5.15 -4.44 20.99
C GLY A 72 -6.37 -5.35 21.16
N ILE A 73 -6.34 -6.56 20.58
CA ILE A 73 -7.48 -7.50 20.61
C ILE A 73 -7.12 -8.82 21.28
N SER A 74 -8.15 -9.52 21.76
CA SER A 74 -8.00 -10.88 22.29
C SER A 74 -7.66 -11.89 21.18
N ARG A 75 -6.98 -12.98 21.56
CA ARG A 75 -6.67 -14.09 20.65
C ARG A 75 -7.90 -14.74 20.00
N PRO A 76 -9.02 -14.99 20.72
CA PRO A 76 -10.27 -15.44 20.10
C PRO A 76 -10.82 -14.46 19.06
N THR A 77 -10.71 -13.15 19.31
CA THR A 77 -11.13 -12.11 18.34
C THR A 77 -10.29 -12.18 17.07
N LEU A 78 -8.97 -12.28 17.20
CA LEU A 78 -8.06 -12.41 16.06
C LEU A 78 -8.38 -13.66 15.24
N GLU A 79 -8.63 -14.80 15.88
CA GLU A 79 -8.96 -16.05 15.19
C GLU A 79 -10.30 -15.98 14.45
N ARG A 80 -11.32 -15.35 15.05
CA ARG A 80 -12.60 -15.10 14.37
C ARG A 80 -12.43 -14.22 13.13
N LYS A 81 -11.64 -13.15 13.23
CA LYS A 81 -11.32 -12.27 12.11
C LYS A 81 -10.54 -13.00 11.01
N LEU A 82 -9.55 -13.81 11.39
CA LEU A 82 -8.79 -14.60 10.42
C LEU A 82 -9.66 -15.60 9.66
N ARG A 83 -10.60 -16.28 10.34
CA ARG A 83 -11.56 -17.17 9.68
C ARG A 83 -12.47 -16.44 8.69
N ARG A 84 -12.84 -15.19 9.00
CA ARG A 84 -13.65 -14.35 8.10
C ARG A 84 -12.84 -13.90 6.86
N TYR A 85 -11.55 -13.63 7.04
CA TYR A 85 -10.71 -13.00 6.00
C TYR A 85 -9.88 -13.97 5.17
N GLN A 86 -9.63 -15.17 5.66
CA GLN A 86 -8.98 -16.27 4.93
C GLN A 86 -10.02 -17.36 4.66
N PRO A 87 -10.82 -17.25 3.58
CA PRO A 87 -11.56 -18.40 3.10
C PRO A 87 -10.53 -19.48 2.77
N LYS A 88 -10.69 -20.67 3.37
CA LYS A 88 -9.91 -21.85 2.97
C LYS A 88 -10.16 -22.05 1.47
N ALA A 89 -9.08 -21.99 0.68
CA ALA A 89 -9.07 -22.54 -0.67
C ALA A 89 -9.20 -24.06 -0.60
#